data_AF-A0A7T0KCN5-F1
#
_entry.id   AF-A0A7T0KCN5-F1
#
_cell.length_a   1.000
_cell.length_b   1.000
_cell.length_c   1.000
_cell.angle_alpha   90.00
_cell.angle_beta   90.00
_cell.angle_gamma   90.00
#
_symmetry.space_group_name_H-M   'P 1'
#
loop_
_entity.id
_entity.type
_entity.pdbx_description
1 polymer ?
#
loop_
_entity_poly.entity_id
_entity_poly.type
_entity_poly.pdbx_seq_one_letter_code
_entity_poly.pdbx_strand_id
1 'polypeptide(L)'
;MTKFLVALQVLCLVFGHPEKCSDHICGMYCKFGFERDEKGCEICKCKEELCNVKCSGKLCKMYCHLGFERDENGCEICKCKQELCNVSQSKLNE
;
A
#
# COMPACT_ATOMS: atom_id res chain seq x y z
N MET A 1 6.50 -16.74 41.39
CA MET A 1 5.38 -15.99 40.77
C MET A 1 5.76 -14.55 40.41
N THR A 2 6.56 -13.87 41.23
CA THR A 2 7.04 -12.49 41.00
C THR A 2 7.92 -12.30 39.74
N LYS A 3 8.74 -13.28 39.37
CA LYS A 3 9.62 -13.20 38.18
C LYS A 3 8.86 -13.02 36.85
N PHE A 4 7.66 -13.60 36.73
CA PHE A 4 6.83 -13.51 35.53
C PHE A 4 6.12 -12.15 35.41
N LEU A 5 5.66 -11.62 36.55
CA LEU A 5 5.09 -10.27 36.66
C LEU A 5 6.12 -9.19 36.31
N VAL A 6 7.36 -9.34 36.79
CA VAL A 6 8.47 -8.42 36.46
C VAL A 6 8.80 -8.50 34.97
N ALA A 7 8.82 -9.69 34.37
CA ALA A 7 9.04 -9.84 32.93
C ALA A 7 7.94 -9.13 32.10
N LEU A 8 6.67 -9.25 32.50
CA LEU A 8 5.55 -8.57 31.83
C LEU A 8 5.62 -7.04 31.96
N GLN A 9 5.99 -6.53 33.14
CA GLN A 9 6.20 -5.09 33.36
C GLN A 9 7.37 -4.54 32.53
N VAL A 10 8.49 -5.27 32.47
CA VAL A 10 9.65 -4.91 31.64
C VAL A 10 9.29 -4.95 30.15
N LEU A 11 8.51 -5.96 29.70
CA LEU A 11 7.99 -6.01 28.34
C LEU A 11 7.14 -4.77 28.02
N CYS A 12 6.24 -4.33 28.90
CA CYS A 12 5.48 -3.09 28.66
C CYS A 12 6.35 -1.84 28.56
N LEU A 13 7.43 -1.74 29.35
CA LEU A 13 8.36 -0.59 29.30
C LEU A 13 9.23 -0.59 28.04
N VAL A 14 9.59 -1.78 27.54
CA VAL A 14 10.49 -1.93 26.37
C VAL A 14 9.72 -1.92 25.05
N PHE A 15 8.51 -2.50 25.01
CA PHE A 15 7.70 -2.61 23.79
C PHE A 15 6.65 -1.53 23.63
N GLY A 16 6.39 -0.72 24.67
CA GLY A 16 5.49 0.43 24.61
C GLY A 16 4.04 0.06 24.29
N HIS A 17 3.09 0.88 24.74
CA HIS A 17 1.74 0.83 24.16
C HIS A 17 1.79 1.58 22.83
N PRO A 18 1.15 1.10 21.74
CA PRO A 18 0.96 1.92 20.56
C PRO A 18 0.28 3.22 21.03
N GLU A 19 0.89 4.36 20.72
CA GLU A 19 0.31 5.65 21.08
C GLU A 19 -1.11 5.70 20.52
N LYS A 20 -2.09 5.78 21.42
CA LYS A 20 -3.50 5.82 21.04
C LYS A 20 -3.72 7.15 20.35
N CYS A 21 -4.22 7.10 19.12
CA CYS A 21 -4.67 8.29 18.42
C CYS A 21 -5.78 8.96 19.22
N SER A 22 -5.75 10.29 19.27
CA SER A 22 -6.85 11.07 19.84
C SER A 22 -8.05 11.00 18.90
N ASP A 23 -9.24 10.70 19.43
CA ASP A 23 -10.49 10.63 18.69
C ASP A 23 -10.94 12.04 18.27
N HIS A 24 -10.25 12.64 17.30
CA HIS A 24 -10.64 13.91 16.72
C HIS A 24 -11.63 13.68 15.58
N ILE A 25 -12.86 14.19 15.74
CA ILE A 25 -13.86 14.19 14.66
C ILE A 25 -13.60 15.41 13.77
N CYS A 26 -13.14 15.15 12.55
CA CYS A 26 -13.00 16.20 11.54
C CYS A 26 -14.37 16.53 10.95
N GLY A 27 -14.79 17.79 11.01
CA GLY A 27 -16.09 18.25 10.49
C GLY A 27 -16.19 18.34 8.96
N MET A 28 -15.36 17.60 8.22
CA MET A 28 -15.31 17.64 6.76
C MET A 28 -15.31 16.23 6.16
N TYR A 29 -15.79 16.12 4.93
CA TYR A 29 -15.73 14.89 4.16
C TYR A 29 -14.56 14.92 3.17
N CYS A 30 -13.66 13.94 3.28
CA CYS A 30 -12.56 13.74 2.34
C CYS A 30 -12.85 12.52 1.46
N LYS A 31 -12.97 12.73 0.14
CA LYS A 31 -13.26 11.67 -0.85
C LYS A 31 -12.27 10.50 -0.82
N PHE A 32 -11.00 10.76 -0.49
CA PHE A 32 -9.92 9.76 -0.42
C PHE A 32 -9.46 9.45 1.02
N GLY A 33 -10.24 9.88 2.01
CA GLY A 33 -9.87 9.78 3.41
C GLY A 33 -8.87 10.85 3.87
N PHE A 34 -8.43 10.70 5.11
CA PHE A 34 -7.57 11.65 5.82
C PHE A 34 -6.09 11.24 5.76
N GLU A 35 -5.19 12.22 5.77
CA GLU A 35 -3.76 12.02 5.95
C GLU A 35 -3.45 11.48 7.36
N ARG A 36 -2.28 10.87 7.50
CA ARG A 36 -1.78 10.35 8.78
C ARG A 36 -0.47 11.03 9.15
N ASP A 37 -0.27 11.26 10.44
CA ASP A 37 1.01 11.73 10.97
C ASP A 37 2.06 10.60 11.04
N GLU A 38 3.27 10.92 11.53
CA GLU A 38 4.38 9.97 11.68
C GLU A 38 4.07 8.81 12.64
N LYS A 39 3.05 8.97 13.49
CA LYS A 39 2.58 7.96 14.44
C LYS A 39 1.47 7.08 13.85
N GLY A 40 1.01 7.40 12.64
CA GLY A 40 -0.06 6.70 11.95
C GLY A 40 -1.46 7.16 12.33
N CYS A 41 -1.58 8.29 13.04
CA CYS A 41 -2.86 8.85 13.47
C CYS A 41 -3.46 9.76 12.42
N GLU A 42 -4.76 9.65 12.20
CA GLU A 42 -5.48 10.46 11.22
C GLU A 42 -5.54 11.91 11.68
N ILE A 43 -5.19 12.82 10.77
CA ILE A 43 -5.23 14.27 11.00
C ILE A 43 -6.33 14.88 10.14
N CYS A 44 -6.85 16.05 10.54
CA CYS A 44 -7.87 16.77 9.77
C CYS A 44 -7.27 17.45 8.52
N LYS A 45 -6.70 16.65 7.63
CA LYS A 45 -6.17 17.03 6.32
C LYS A 45 -6.57 15.94 5.32
N CYS A 46 -7.20 16.31 4.21
CA CYS A 46 -7.59 15.36 3.19
C CYS A 46 -6.38 14.87 2.39
N LYS A 47 -6.36 13.58 2.04
CA LYS A 47 -5.40 13.09 1.04
C LYS A 47 -5.65 13.77 -0.30
N GLU A 48 -4.58 14.24 -0.92
CA GLU A 48 -4.64 14.78 -2.28
C GLU A 48 -4.92 13.65 -3.29
N GLU A 49 -5.65 13.96 -4.38
CA GLU A 49 -5.80 13.01 -5.48
C GLU A 49 -4.43 12.71 -6.09
N LEU A 50 -3.94 11.49 -5.88
CA LEU A 50 -2.85 10.90 -6.67
C LEU A 50 -3.21 10.78 -8.18
N CYS A 51 -4.46 11.11 -8.55
CA CYS A 51 -4.98 11.07 -9.91
C CYS A 51 -4.59 12.27 -10.79
N ASN A 52 -3.77 13.21 -10.30
CA ASN A 52 -3.20 14.27 -11.15
C ASN A 52 -2.09 13.77 -12.10
N VAL A 53 -1.77 12.47 -12.08
CA VAL A 53 -0.89 11.87 -13.08
C VAL A 53 -1.58 11.91 -14.45
N LYS A 54 -1.26 12.95 -15.23
CA LYS A 54 -1.64 13.04 -16.64
C LYS A 54 -0.84 12.02 -17.45
N CYS A 55 -1.39 10.83 -17.60
CA CYS A 55 -0.85 9.86 -18.54
C CYS A 55 -1.08 10.36 -19.97
N SER A 56 -0.03 10.36 -20.79
CA SER A 56 -0.16 10.60 -22.23
C SER A 56 -1.01 9.46 -22.80
N GLY A 57 -2.28 9.73 -23.11
CA GLY A 57 -3.29 8.73 -23.48
C GLY A 57 -3.04 7.98 -24.80
N LYS A 58 -1.80 7.94 -25.31
CA LYS A 58 -1.40 7.16 -26.48
C LYS A 58 -0.81 5.83 -26.04
N LEU A 59 -1.67 4.87 -25.75
CA LEU A 59 -1.27 3.46 -25.72
C LEU A 59 -1.17 2.93 -27.14
N CYS A 60 -0.21 2.03 -27.38
CA CYS A 60 -0.05 1.37 -28.67
C CYS A 60 -1.17 0.33 -28.91
N LYS A 61 -1.44 0.02 -30.18
CA LYS A 61 -2.57 -0.84 -30.60
C LYS A 61 -2.36 -2.35 -30.39
N MET A 62 -1.40 -2.75 -29.54
CA MET A 62 -1.13 -4.16 -29.29
C MET A 62 -2.06 -4.72 -28.21
N TYR A 63 -2.32 -6.03 -28.26
CA TYR A 63 -3.05 -6.73 -27.20
C TYR A 63 -2.06 -7.39 -26.24
N CYS A 64 -2.20 -7.13 -24.94
CA CYS A 64 -1.45 -7.79 -23.87
C CYS A 64 -2.42 -8.59 -23.00
N HIS A 65 -2.27 -9.91 -22.95
CA HIS A 65 -3.22 -10.78 -22.22
C HIS A 65 -3.22 -10.54 -20.69
N LEU A 66 -2.13 -10.02 -20.13
CA LEU A 66 -2.01 -9.62 -18.71
C LEU A 66 -2.19 -8.11 -18.48
N GLY A 67 -2.43 -7.36 -19.54
CA GLY A 67 -2.37 -5.91 -19.53
C GLY A 67 -0.95 -5.34 -19.66
N PHE A 68 -0.87 -4.01 -19.57
CA PHE A 68 0.33 -3.22 -19.80
C PHE A 68 1.14 -2.98 -18.51
N GLU A 69 2.46 -2.86 -18.64
CA GLU A 69 3.34 -2.35 -17.58
C GLU A 69 3.02 -0.89 -17.27
N ARG A 70 3.39 -0.43 -16.07
CA ARG A 70 3.21 0.95 -15.61
C ARG A 70 4.55 1.59 -15.28
N ASP A 71 4.66 2.89 -15.52
CA ASP A 71 5.81 3.69 -15.09
C ASP A 71 5.75 4.02 -13.58
N GLU A 72 6.74 4.78 -13.10
CA GLU A 72 6.86 5.20 -11.69
C GLU A 72 5.67 6.07 -11.22
N ASN A 73 4.96 6.69 -12.15
CA ASN A 73 3.78 7.50 -11.87
C ASN A 73 2.48 6.67 -11.94
N GLY A 74 2.57 5.38 -12.27
CA GLY A 74 1.42 4.50 -12.43
C GLY A 74 0.73 4.59 -13.79
N CYS A 75 1.34 5.24 -14.79
CA CYS A 75 0.82 5.31 -16.15
C CYS A 75 1.17 4.07 -16.96
N GLU A 76 0.19 3.54 -17.70
CA GLU A 76 0.43 2.45 -18.63
C GLU A 76 1.38 2.88 -19.75
N ILE A 77 2.38 2.03 -20.03
CA ILE A 77 3.35 2.20 -21.11
C ILE A 77 3.12 1.16 -22.20
N CYS A 78 3.67 1.39 -23.39
CA CYS A 78 3.61 0.43 -24.51
C CYS A 78 4.54 -0.78 -24.28
N LYS A 79 4.28 -1.55 -23.24
CA LYS A 79 5.02 -2.77 -22.88
C LYS A 79 4.08 -3.72 -22.16
N CYS A 80 4.01 -4.98 -22.60
CA CYS A 80 3.18 -5.98 -21.92
C CYS A 80 3.85 -6.45 -20.63
N LYS A 81 3.06 -6.72 -19.59
CA LYS A 81 3.56 -7.46 -18.43
C LYS A 81 4.03 -8.84 -18.89
N GLN A 82 5.18 -9.27 -18.41
CA GLN A 82 5.68 -10.63 -18.64
C GLN A 82 5.12 -11.56 -17.57
N GLU A 83 4.55 -12.69 -18.00
CA GLU A 83 4.45 -13.85 -17.10
C GLU A 83 5.88 -14.26 -16.76
N LEU A 84 6.23 -14.27 -15.47
CA LEU A 84 7.26 -15.20 -15.00
C LEU A 84 6.66 -16.60 -15.12
N CYS A 85 6.67 -17.13 -16.35
CA CYS A 85 6.45 -18.55 -16.53
C CYS A 85 7.65 -19.25 -15.88
N ASN A 86 7.52 -19.57 -14.60
CA ASN A 86 8.37 -20.57 -13.97
C ASN A 86 8.01 -21.90 -14.64
N VAL A 87 8.66 -22.22 -15.74
CA VAL A 87 8.66 -23.58 -16.28
C VAL A 87 9.51 -24.44 -15.36
N SER A 88 9.04 -24.67 -14.13
CA SER A 88 9.47 -25.81 -13.36
C SER A 88 8.74 -27.03 -13.94
N GLN A 89 9.34 -27.57 -15.00
CA GLN A 89 9.19 -28.95 -15.49
C GLN A 89 7.78 -29.55 -15.46
N SER A 90 6.91 -29.21 -16.41
CA SER A 90 5.95 -30.19 -16.93
C SER A 90 6.58 -30.84 -18.16
N LYS A 91 7.38 -31.88 -17.92
CA LYS A 91 7.72 -32.87 -18.95
C LYS A 91 6.40 -33.33 -19.58
N LEU A 92 6.36 -33.18 -20.91
CA LEU A 92 5.56 -33.88 -21.92
C LEU A 92 4.64 -35.00 -21.40
N ASN A 93 3.36 -34.84 -21.73
CA ASN A 93 2.53 -35.81 -22.48
C ASN A 93 2.57 -37.29 -22.03
N GLU A 94 1.40 -37.76 -21.58
CA GLU A 94 1.01 -39.18 -21.52
C GLU A 94 1.23 -39.90 -22.86
#